data_AF-A0A383DVR2-F1
#
_entry.id   AF-A0A383DVR2-F1
#
_cell.length_a   1.000
_cell.length_b   1.000
_cell.length_c   1.000
_cell.angle_alpha   90.00
_cell.angle_beta   90.00
_cell.angle_gamma   90.00
#
_symmetry.space_group_name_H-M   'P 1'
#
loop_
_entity.id
_entity.type
_entity.pdbx_description
1 polymer ?
#
loop_
_entity_poly.entity_id
_entity_poly.type
_entity_poly.pdbx_seq_one_letter_code
_entity_poly.pdbx_strand_id
1 'polypeptide(L)'
;MTIDKKKLPSRHVSVGPERAPHRSYYYAMGLQESDIEKPFVGVVSTWNEAAPCNIALMRQAQSVKKGVSESDGTPREFCTITVTDGIAMGHQGMKSSLVSREVIADSIELTVRGH
;
A
#
# COMPACT_ATOMS: atom_id res chain seq x y z
N MET A 1 -9.07 3.17 22.68
CA MET A 1 -7.64 3.44 22.93
C MET A 1 -7.22 4.53 21.95
N THR A 2 -6.82 5.71 22.41
CA THR A 2 -6.49 6.83 21.52
C THR A 2 -5.09 6.64 20.96
N ILE A 3 -4.95 6.53 19.63
CA ILE A 3 -3.66 6.34 18.97
C ILE A 3 -2.95 7.68 18.88
N ASP A 4 -1.74 7.78 19.44
CA ASP A 4 -0.90 8.99 19.35
C ASP A 4 -0.11 9.00 18.02
N LYS A 5 -0.57 9.81 17.06
CA LYS A 5 0.08 9.93 15.74
C LYS A 5 1.53 10.41 15.82
N LYS A 6 1.94 11.13 16.87
CA LYS A 6 3.33 11.56 17.05
C LYS A 6 4.30 10.40 17.27
N LYS A 7 3.79 9.20 17.56
CA LYS A 7 4.59 7.97 17.69
C LYS A 7 4.58 7.10 16.44
N LEU A 8 3.84 7.48 15.40
CA LEU A 8 3.71 6.71 14.16
C LEU A 8 4.66 7.22 13.08
N PRO A 9 5.10 6.37 12.13
CA PRO A 9 5.92 6.79 10.99
C PRO A 9 5.30 7.93 10.17
N SER A 10 3.99 7.89 9.93
CA SER A 10 3.26 8.90 9.13
C SER A 10 3.32 10.32 9.69
N ARG A 11 3.80 10.52 10.93
CA ARG A 11 4.08 11.86 11.46
C ARG A 11 5.06 12.66 10.60
N HIS A 12 6.01 11.98 9.94
CA HIS A 12 7.08 12.61 9.15
C HIS A 12 6.56 13.44 7.97
N VAL A 13 5.32 13.20 7.57
CA VAL A 13 4.66 13.80 6.40
C VAL A 13 3.34 14.49 6.76
N SER A 14 2.87 14.40 8.01
CA SER A 14 1.57 14.95 8.38
C SER A 14 1.60 15.92 9.55
N VAL A 15 2.51 15.76 10.52
CA VAL A 15 2.49 16.51 11.79
C VAL A 15 3.46 17.69 11.73
N GLY A 16 2.98 18.88 12.09
CA GLY A 16 3.79 20.10 12.18
C GLY A 16 3.60 21.06 11.00
N PRO A 17 3.84 22.36 11.18
CA PRO A 17 3.68 23.36 10.13
C PRO A 17 4.64 23.13 8.95
N GLU A 18 5.83 22.60 9.20
CA GLU A 18 6.84 22.30 8.19
C GLU A 18 6.42 21.17 7.24
N ARG A 19 5.39 20.40 7.60
CA ARG A 19 4.80 19.35 6.75
C ARG A 19 3.65 19.84 5.87
N ALA A 20 3.37 21.14 5.83
CA ALA A 20 2.36 21.71 4.95
C ALA A 20 2.51 21.32 3.47
N PRO A 21 3.73 21.31 2.87
CA PRO A 21 3.91 20.85 1.48
C PRO A 21 3.60 19.38 1.27
N HIS A 22 3.77 18.52 2.28
CA HIS A 22 3.41 17.10 2.17
C HIS A 22 1.89 16.94 2.26
N ARG A 23 1.24 17.66 3.19
CA ARG A 23 -0.22 17.64 3.33
C ARG A 23 -0.95 18.16 2.08
N SER A 24 -0.37 19.06 1.29
CA SER A 24 -0.99 19.51 0.04
C SER A 24 -1.21 18.37 -0.95
N TYR A 25 -0.31 17.37 -1.00
CA TYR A 25 -0.52 16.18 -1.81
C TYR A 25 -1.69 15.33 -1.29
N TYR A 26 -1.85 15.20 0.04
CA TYR A 26 -3.00 14.50 0.61
C TYR A 26 -4.32 15.22 0.35
N TYR A 27 -4.36 16.54 0.46
CA TYR A 27 -5.53 17.31 0.08
C TYR A 27 -5.85 17.16 -1.43
N ALA A 28 -4.83 17.15 -2.29
CA ALA A 28 -5.00 16.88 -3.73
C ALA A 28 -5.54 15.47 -4.03
N MET A 29 -5.29 14.50 -3.14
CA MET A 29 -5.89 13.16 -3.19
C MET A 29 -7.31 13.11 -2.59
N GLY A 30 -7.88 14.24 -2.18
CA GLY A 30 -9.23 14.34 -1.63
C GLY A 30 -9.36 14.04 -0.12
N LEU A 31 -8.24 13.90 0.60
CA LEU A 31 -8.26 13.67 2.04
C LEU A 31 -8.63 14.96 2.77
N GLN A 32 -9.37 14.81 3.86
CA GLN A 32 -9.62 15.92 4.77
C GLN A 32 -8.57 15.94 5.88
N GLU A 33 -8.50 17.05 6.62
CA GLU A 33 -7.59 17.17 7.78
C GLU A 33 -7.81 16.03 8.78
N SER A 34 -9.07 15.68 9.07
CA SER A 34 -9.41 14.56 9.96
C SER A 34 -8.91 13.20 9.47
N ASP A 35 -8.76 12.98 8.17
CA ASP A 35 -8.16 11.75 7.63
C ASP A 35 -6.62 11.79 7.74
N ILE A 36 -6.04 12.97 7.61
CA ILE A 36 -4.60 13.20 7.77
C ILE A 36 -4.19 13.12 9.25
N GLU A 37 -5.11 13.25 10.20
CA GLU A 37 -4.82 13.05 11.63
C GLU A 37 -4.86 11.59 12.08
N LYS A 38 -5.53 10.71 11.32
CA LYS A 38 -5.63 9.27 11.60
C LYS A 38 -4.33 8.52 11.25
N PRO A 39 -4.08 7.33 11.83
CA PRO A 39 -3.00 6.44 11.40
C PRO A 39 -3.11 6.12 9.90
N PHE A 40 -1.99 6.14 9.19
CA PHE A 40 -1.95 5.68 7.80
C PHE A 40 -1.69 4.19 7.78
N VAL A 41 -2.45 3.45 6.97
CA VAL A 41 -2.32 1.99 6.84
C VAL A 41 -2.13 1.65 5.38
N GLY A 42 -0.97 1.09 5.03
CA GLY A 42 -0.73 0.57 3.69
C GLY A 42 -1.60 -0.66 3.41
N VAL A 43 -2.35 -0.65 2.31
CA VAL A 43 -3.12 -1.81 1.84
C VAL A 43 -2.48 -2.27 0.54
N VAL A 44 -1.64 -3.30 0.63
CA VAL A 44 -0.88 -3.79 -0.52
C VAL A 44 -1.60 -4.97 -1.15
N SER A 45 -1.73 -4.97 -2.47
CA SER A 45 -2.18 -6.14 -3.22
C SER A 45 -1.18 -6.53 -4.31
N THR A 46 -1.19 -7.80 -4.70
CA THR A 46 -0.53 -8.28 -5.92
C THR A 46 -1.54 -8.45 -7.05
N TRP A 47 -2.60 -7.63 -7.08
CA TRP A 47 -3.62 -7.72 -8.13
C TRP A 47 -3.02 -7.50 -9.51
N ASN A 48 -3.46 -8.31 -10.47
CA ASN A 48 -3.22 -8.15 -11.90
C ASN A 48 -4.14 -9.12 -12.67
N GLU A 49 -4.17 -8.93 -13.98
CA GLU A 49 -4.87 -9.78 -14.93
C GLU A 49 -3.95 -10.84 -15.57
N ALA A 50 -2.73 -11.02 -15.06
CA ALA A 50 -1.78 -11.98 -15.63
C ALA A 50 -2.13 -13.43 -15.27
N ALA A 51 -2.89 -13.66 -14.18
CA ALA A 51 -3.28 -15.00 -13.75
C ALA A 51 -4.51 -15.02 -12.84
N PRO A 52 -5.28 -16.13 -12.83
CA PRO A 52 -6.51 -16.25 -12.05
C PRO A 52 -6.30 -16.13 -10.54
N CYS A 53 -5.12 -16.47 -10.02
CA CYS A 53 -4.81 -16.39 -8.59
C CYS A 53 -4.85 -14.95 -8.03
N ASN A 54 -4.73 -13.92 -8.87
CA ASN A 54 -4.61 -12.54 -8.41
C ASN A 54 -5.84 -11.66 -8.71
N ILE A 55 -6.76 -12.10 -9.57
CA ILE A 55 -7.86 -11.28 -10.09
C ILE A 55 -8.78 -10.77 -8.97
N ALA A 56 -9.00 -11.58 -7.93
CA ALA A 56 -9.86 -11.20 -6.80
C ALA A 56 -9.22 -10.20 -5.83
N LEU A 57 -7.90 -10.00 -5.88
CA LEU A 57 -7.16 -9.25 -4.87
C LEU A 57 -7.52 -7.76 -4.84
N MET A 58 -7.90 -7.15 -5.97
CA MET A 58 -8.37 -5.75 -5.98
C MET A 58 -9.67 -5.59 -5.19
N ARG A 59 -10.62 -6.52 -5.35
CA ARG A 59 -11.86 -6.50 -4.57
C ARG A 59 -11.59 -6.70 -3.08
N GLN A 60 -10.69 -7.62 -2.74
CA GLN A 60 -10.30 -7.86 -1.36
C GLN A 60 -9.60 -6.64 -0.75
N ALA A 61 -8.74 -5.96 -1.49
CA ALA A 61 -8.12 -4.71 -1.06
C ALA A 61 -9.17 -3.64 -0.75
N GLN A 62 -10.23 -3.50 -1.57
CA GLN A 62 -11.33 -2.58 -1.24
C GLN A 62 -12.05 -2.96 0.06
N SER A 63 -12.26 -4.25 0.34
CA SER A 63 -12.82 -4.71 1.61
C SER A 63 -11.92 -4.39 2.80
N VAL A 64 -10.60 -4.57 2.65
CA VAL A 64 -9.62 -4.21 3.69
C VAL A 64 -9.62 -2.71 3.95
N LYS A 65 -9.61 -1.87 2.90
CA LYS A 65 -9.68 -0.41 3.02
C LYS A 65 -10.91 0.03 3.80
N LYS A 66 -12.07 -0.59 3.53
CA LYS A 66 -13.30 -0.31 4.27
C LYS A 66 -13.12 -0.58 5.77
N GLY A 67 -12.58 -1.75 6.13
CA GLY A 67 -12.34 -2.09 7.53
C GLY A 67 -11.34 -1.16 8.23
N VAL A 68 -10.29 -0.71 7.53
CA VAL A 68 -9.35 0.31 8.03
C VAL A 68 -10.07 1.63 8.31
N SER A 69 -10.87 2.11 7.35
CA SER A 69 -11.63 3.37 7.51
C SER A 69 -12.64 3.30 8.65
N GLU A 70 -13.32 2.16 8.81
CA GLU A 70 -14.28 1.91 9.90
C GLU A 70 -13.61 1.81 11.28
N SER A 71 -12.29 1.58 11.32
CA SER A 71 -11.48 1.46 12.54
C SER A 71 -10.60 2.68 12.79
N ASP A 72 -11.05 3.87 12.35
CA ASP A 72 -10.35 5.16 12.51
C ASP A 72 -8.93 5.21 11.90
N GLY A 73 -8.68 4.43 10.85
CA GLY A 73 -7.46 4.52 10.03
C GLY A 73 -7.71 5.18 8.67
N THR A 74 -6.63 5.62 8.02
CA THR A 74 -6.65 6.15 6.65
C THR A 74 -5.92 5.18 5.72
N PRO A 75 -6.64 4.38 4.92
CA PRO A 75 -6.03 3.31 4.13
C PRO A 75 -5.37 3.86 2.86
N ARG A 76 -4.09 3.55 2.62
CA ARG A 76 -3.33 3.93 1.42
C ARG A 76 -3.04 2.68 0.60
N GLU A 77 -3.77 2.52 -0.50
CA GLU A 77 -3.64 1.33 -1.35
C GLU A 77 -2.53 1.51 -2.38
N PHE A 78 -1.77 0.44 -2.61
CA PHE A 78 -0.86 0.33 -3.75
C PHE A 78 -0.70 -1.13 -4.15
N CYS A 79 -0.10 -1.36 -5.32
CA CYS A 79 0.15 -2.70 -5.83
C CYS A 79 1.64 -2.99 -5.92
N THR A 80 1.99 -4.27 -5.80
CA THR A 80 3.29 -4.80 -6.22
C THR A 80 3.11 -5.88 -7.28
N ILE A 81 4.20 -6.24 -7.95
CA ILE A 81 4.21 -7.22 -9.03
C ILE A 81 3.99 -8.65 -8.52
N THR A 82 3.76 -9.57 -9.44
CA THR A 82 3.89 -11.01 -9.19
C THR A 82 4.19 -11.74 -10.49
N VAL A 83 4.74 -12.94 -10.37
CA VAL A 83 4.95 -13.87 -11.48
C VAL A 83 4.10 -15.12 -11.20
N THR A 84 3.51 -15.69 -12.24
CA THR A 84 2.70 -16.91 -12.11
C THR A 84 3.48 -18.11 -12.59
N ASP A 85 3.92 -18.95 -11.65
CA ASP A 85 4.71 -20.14 -11.94
C ASP A 85 4.05 -21.06 -12.97
N GLY A 86 2.74 -21.25 -12.86
CA GLY A 86 1.98 -22.09 -13.81
C GLY A 86 2.04 -21.60 -15.26
N ILE A 87 2.18 -20.30 -15.49
CA ILE A 87 2.34 -19.70 -16.82
C ILE A 87 3.81 -19.72 -17.25
N ALA A 88 4.72 -19.42 -16.33
CA ALA A 88 6.16 -19.33 -16.60
C ALA A 88 6.85 -20.70 -16.82
N MET A 89 6.17 -21.79 -16.46
CA MET A 89 6.71 -23.15 -16.49
C MET A 89 7.07 -23.61 -17.90
N GLY A 90 8.22 -24.27 -18.05
CA GLY A 90 8.64 -24.89 -19.31
C GLY A 90 9.32 -23.95 -20.31
N HIS A 91 9.56 -22.68 -19.97
CA HIS A 91 10.33 -21.76 -20.81
C HIS A 91 11.20 -20.80 -19.98
N GLN A 92 11.90 -19.87 -20.65
CA GLN A 92 12.85 -18.95 -20.01
C GLN A 92 12.22 -18.05 -18.93
N GLY A 93 10.89 -17.91 -18.89
CA GLY A 93 10.18 -17.08 -17.91
C GLY A 93 10.30 -17.61 -16.48
N MET A 94 10.51 -18.92 -16.29
CA MET A 94 10.68 -19.51 -14.94
C MET A 94 11.89 -18.92 -14.19
N LYS A 95 12.87 -18.35 -14.91
CA LYS A 95 14.00 -17.63 -14.31
C LYS A 95 13.57 -16.38 -13.51
N SER A 96 12.39 -15.84 -13.81
CA SER A 96 11.83 -14.67 -13.14
C SER A 96 11.02 -15.01 -11.88
N SER A 97 10.67 -16.29 -11.65
CA SER A 97 9.81 -16.70 -10.53
C SER A 97 10.48 -16.42 -9.17
N LEU A 98 11.64 -17.02 -8.89
CA LEU A 98 12.24 -16.90 -7.55
C LEU A 98 12.66 -15.47 -7.21
N VAL A 99 13.19 -14.72 -8.20
CA VAL A 99 13.60 -13.33 -7.98
C VAL A 99 12.42 -12.39 -7.76
N SER A 100 11.20 -12.72 -8.21
CA SER A 100 10.04 -11.87 -7.96
C SER A 100 9.73 -11.74 -6.47
N ARG A 101 10.13 -12.72 -5.64
CA ARG A 101 10.00 -12.64 -4.18
C ARG A 101 10.76 -11.45 -3.59
N GLU A 102 12.00 -11.25 -4.02
CA GLU A 102 12.84 -10.14 -3.53
C GLU A 102 12.27 -8.81 -4.01
N VAL A 103 11.87 -8.73 -5.29
CA VAL A 103 11.28 -7.52 -5.86
C VAL A 103 9.96 -7.15 -5.16
N ILE A 104 9.14 -8.13 -4.77
CA ILE A 104 7.93 -7.91 -3.97
C ILE A 104 8.30 -7.32 -2.61
N ALA A 105 9.26 -7.91 -1.90
CA ALA A 105 9.69 -7.40 -0.60
C ALA A 105 10.25 -5.96 -0.70
N ASP A 106 11.17 -5.75 -1.63
CA ASP A 106 11.83 -4.45 -1.83
C ASP A 106 10.83 -3.38 -2.25
N SER A 107 9.93 -3.66 -3.19
CA SER A 107 8.95 -2.67 -3.64
C SER A 107 7.97 -2.26 -2.54
N ILE A 108 7.57 -3.19 -1.67
CA ILE A 108 6.74 -2.89 -0.49
C ILE A 108 7.54 -2.04 0.49
N GLU A 109 8.78 -2.42 0.80
CA GLU A 109 9.65 -1.69 1.72
C GLU A 109 9.90 -0.26 1.23
N LEU A 110 10.23 -0.09 -0.06
CA LEU A 110 10.46 1.20 -0.69
C LEU A 110 9.21 2.08 -0.62
N THR A 111 8.03 1.50 -0.90
CA THR A 111 6.79 2.28 -0.83
C THR A 111 6.48 2.68 0.61
N VAL A 112 6.63 1.79 1.59
CA VAL A 112 6.31 2.09 2.99
C VAL A 112 7.31 3.04 3.65
N ARG A 113 8.61 2.96 3.30
CA ARG A 113 9.63 3.86 3.85
C ARG A 113 9.72 5.19 3.11
N GLY A 114 9.31 5.23 1.84
CA GLY A 114 9.34 6.44 1.02
C GLY A 114 8.16 7.40 1.23
N HIS A 115 7.14 6.99 2.00
CA HIS A 115 5.93 7.77 2.28
C HIS A 115 5.68 7.90 3.79
#